data_AF-A0A529Q128-F1
#
_entry.id   AF-A0A529Q128-F1
#
_cell.length_a   1.000
_cell.length_b   1.000
_cell.length_c   1.000
_cell.angle_alpha   90.00
_cell.angle_beta   90.00
_cell.angle_gamma   90.00
#
_symmetry.space_group_name_H-M   'P 1'
#
loop_
_entity.id
_entity.type
_entity.pdbx_description
1 polymer ?
#
loop_
_entity_poly.entity_id
_entity_poly.type
_entity_poly.pdbx_seq_one_letter_code
_entity_poly.pdbx_strand_id
1 'polypeptide(L)'
;KVVAAARAKNRKLVLGYILRVHPSWIKFIEVGKTLGKPLVMRLNLNQQSSGTAWHWHKNLIDSLIPIVDCGVHYVDVMCQLTGAKPVRVHGIGAKLWAEADKQNYGHLHVTFD
;
A
#
# COMPACT_ATOMS: atom_id res chain seq x y z
N LYS A 1 -14.54 -12.04 -8.25
CA LYS A 1 -14.60 -12.36 -9.69
C LYS A 1 -13.30 -13.00 -10.21
N VAL A 2 -12.13 -12.36 -10.09
CA VAL A 2 -10.85 -12.90 -10.60
C VAL A 2 -10.41 -14.21 -9.92
N VAL A 3 -10.48 -14.31 -8.59
CA VAL A 3 -10.14 -15.54 -7.86
C VAL A 3 -11.01 -16.73 -8.29
N ALA A 4 -12.31 -16.52 -8.47
CA ALA A 4 -13.24 -17.56 -8.92
C ALA A 4 -12.91 -18.05 -10.33
N ALA A 5 -12.57 -17.12 -11.25
CA ALA A 5 -12.16 -17.48 -12.61
C ALA A 5 -10.86 -18.32 -12.62
N ALA A 6 -9.87 -17.95 -11.80
CA ALA A 6 -8.63 -18.73 -11.68
C ALA A 6 -8.90 -20.15 -11.17
N ARG A 7 -9.77 -20.30 -10.16
CA ARG A 7 -10.20 -21.62 -9.64
C ARG A 7 -10.93 -22.44 -10.70
N ALA A 8 -11.93 -21.85 -11.38
CA ALA A 8 -12.71 -22.52 -12.42
C ALA A 8 -11.86 -22.98 -13.61
N LYS A 9 -10.75 -22.29 -13.90
CA LYS A 9 -9.82 -22.64 -14.98
C LYS A 9 -8.61 -23.45 -14.51
N ASN A 10 -8.56 -23.85 -13.23
CA ASN A 10 -7.43 -24.54 -12.61
C ASN A 10 -6.08 -23.83 -12.92
N ARG A 11 -6.04 -22.50 -12.75
CA ARG A 11 -4.85 -21.68 -12.96
C ARG A 11 -4.37 -21.07 -11.66
N LYS A 12 -3.05 -20.93 -11.53
CA LYS A 12 -2.44 -20.15 -10.45
C LYS A 12 -2.70 -18.66 -10.70
N LEU A 13 -3.16 -17.94 -9.68
CA LEU A 13 -3.28 -16.49 -9.66
C LEU A 13 -2.20 -15.94 -8.73
N VAL A 14 -1.40 -15.00 -9.23
CA VAL A 14 -0.30 -14.38 -8.48
C VAL A 14 -0.55 -12.88 -8.41
N LEU A 15 -0.23 -12.26 -7.27
CA LEU A 15 -0.28 -10.81 -7.06
C LEU A 15 1.14 -10.26 -6.98
N GLY A 16 1.39 -9.15 -7.66
CA GLY A 16 2.70 -8.50 -7.74
C GLY A 16 3.07 -7.68 -6.51
N TYR A 17 3.02 -8.27 -5.31
CA TYR A 17 3.47 -7.59 -4.09
C TYR A 17 5.00 -7.51 -4.05
N ILE A 18 5.57 -6.52 -4.73
CA ILE A 18 7.02 -6.38 -4.91
C ILE A 18 7.81 -6.31 -3.59
N LEU A 19 7.24 -5.74 -2.53
CA LEU A 19 7.89 -5.68 -1.22
C LEU A 19 8.10 -7.08 -0.61
N ARG A 20 7.28 -8.08 -0.94
CA ARG A 20 7.44 -9.44 -0.42
C ARG A 20 8.64 -10.18 -1.00
N VAL A 21 9.18 -9.72 -2.13
CA VAL A 21 10.33 -10.35 -2.80
C VAL A 21 11.63 -9.55 -2.67
N HIS A 22 11.55 -8.31 -2.15
CA HIS A 22 12.73 -7.47 -1.96
C HIS A 22 13.51 -7.89 -0.70
N PRO A 23 14.82 -8.24 -0.78
CA PRO A 23 15.58 -8.79 0.34
C PRO A 23 15.52 -7.96 1.63
N SER A 24 15.64 -6.64 1.52
CA SER A 24 15.56 -5.74 2.68
C SER A 24 14.20 -5.80 3.39
N TRP A 25 13.11 -5.97 2.65
CA TRP A 25 11.76 -6.04 3.22
C TRP A 25 11.49 -7.41 3.84
N ILE A 26 12.01 -8.49 3.24
CA ILE A 26 11.99 -9.83 3.86
C ILE A 26 12.70 -9.78 5.21
N LYS A 27 13.90 -9.21 5.27
CA LYS A 27 14.65 -9.08 6.53
C LYS A 27 13.94 -8.17 7.53
N PHE A 28 13.34 -7.08 7.05
CA PHE A 28 12.55 -6.18 7.89
C PHE A 28 11.37 -6.91 8.56
N ILE A 29 10.63 -7.74 7.83
CA ILE A 29 9.54 -8.56 8.40
C ILE A 29 10.08 -9.57 9.42
N GLU A 30 11.19 -10.24 9.10
CA GLU A 30 11.83 -11.23 9.98
C GLU A 30 12.21 -10.61 11.33
N VAL A 31 12.91 -9.47 11.30
CA VAL A 31 13.34 -8.75 12.52
C VAL A 31 12.15 -8.11 13.22
N GLY A 32 11.23 -7.49 12.48
CA GLY A 32 10.09 -6.78 13.05
C GLY A 32 9.19 -7.69 13.90
N LYS A 33 9.08 -8.98 13.55
CA LYS A 33 8.33 -9.97 14.33
C LYS A 33 8.95 -10.30 15.69
N THR A 34 10.23 -10.01 15.92
CA THR A 34 10.90 -10.30 17.19
C THR A 34 10.82 -9.15 18.21
N LEU A 35 10.34 -7.97 17.80
CA LEU A 35 10.34 -6.75 18.63
C LEU A 35 9.30 -6.74 19.77
N GLY A 36 8.42 -7.75 19.88
CA GLY A 36 7.36 -7.78 20.89
C GLY A 36 6.17 -6.87 20.56
N LYS A 37 5.30 -6.63 21.55
CA LYS A 37 4.06 -5.83 21.42
C LYS A 37 3.94 -4.83 22.59
N PRO A 38 3.30 -3.66 22.42
CA PRO A 38 2.55 -3.21 21.24
C PRO A 38 3.45 -2.78 20.08
N LEU A 39 3.01 -3.07 18.86
CA LEU A 39 3.72 -2.67 17.63
C LEU A 39 3.00 -1.47 17.01
N VAL A 40 3.75 -0.40 16.77
CA VAL A 40 3.29 0.78 16.03
C VAL A 40 4.19 0.95 14.81
N MET A 41 3.57 1.08 13.64
CA MET A 41 4.28 1.25 12.38
C MET A 41 3.79 2.50 11.66
N ARG A 42 4.72 3.30 11.14
CA ARG A 42 4.44 4.42 10.25
C ARG A 42 5.28 4.31 8.99
N LEU A 43 4.62 4.31 7.84
CA LEU A 43 5.23 4.33 6.53
C LEU A 43 4.80 5.58 5.80
N ASN A 44 5.72 6.16 5.04
CA ASN A 44 5.46 7.38 4.30
C ASN A 44 6.32 7.40 3.02
N LEU A 45 5.67 7.46 1.86
CA LEU A 45 6.32 7.69 0.58
C LEU A 45 6.00 9.11 0.13
N ASN A 46 7.02 9.95 0.14
CA ASN A 46 6.96 11.28 -0.44
C ASN A 46 7.75 11.24 -1.76
N GLN A 47 7.04 11.01 -2.86
CA GLN A 47 7.65 11.09 -4.18
C GLN A 47 7.55 12.53 -4.69
N GLN A 48 8.69 13.20 -4.74
CA GLN A 48 8.78 14.52 -5.37
C GLN A 48 8.75 14.37 -6.88
N SER A 49 8.17 15.36 -7.56
CA SER A 49 8.08 15.38 -9.01
C SER A 49 8.40 16.77 -9.53
N SER A 50 9.16 16.84 -10.63
CA SER A 50 9.53 18.09 -11.28
C SER A 50 9.90 17.86 -12.75
N GLY A 51 10.02 18.95 -13.52
CA GLY A 51 10.47 18.91 -14.91
C GLY A 51 9.62 18.00 -15.79
N THR A 52 10.26 17.28 -16.71
CA THR A 52 9.59 16.37 -17.66
C THR A 52 8.89 15.19 -16.99
N ALA A 53 9.34 14.78 -15.79
CA ALA A 53 8.71 13.71 -15.01
C ALA A 53 7.33 14.12 -14.46
N TRP A 54 7.05 15.42 -14.32
CA TRP A 54 5.77 15.92 -13.82
C TRP A 54 4.57 15.39 -14.58
N HIS A 55 4.62 15.41 -15.92
CA HIS A 55 3.51 14.94 -16.73
C HIS A 55 3.22 13.45 -16.50
N TRP A 56 4.25 12.63 -16.37
CA TRP A 56 4.11 11.20 -16.10
C TRP A 56 3.57 10.93 -14.70
N HIS A 57 4.10 11.60 -13.67
CA HIS A 57 3.61 11.44 -12.30
C HIS A 57 2.17 11.96 -12.13
N LYS A 58 1.82 13.09 -12.77
CA LYS A 58 0.45 13.60 -12.76
C LYS A 58 -0.50 12.59 -13.40
N ASN A 59 -0.16 12.04 -14.56
CA ASN A 59 -0.96 11.00 -15.22
C ASN A 59 -1.12 9.74 -14.35
N LEU A 60 -0.06 9.31 -13.66
CA LEU A 60 -0.11 8.18 -12.74
C LEU A 60 -1.10 8.44 -11.59
N ILE A 61 -0.97 9.58 -10.92
CA ILE A 61 -1.81 9.93 -9.77
C ILE A 61 -3.27 10.21 -10.19
N ASP A 62 -3.48 10.78 -11.37
CA ASP A 62 -4.82 10.97 -11.95
C ASP A 62 -5.45 9.64 -12.38
N SER A 63 -4.66 8.59 -12.64
CA SER A 63 -5.19 7.25 -12.93
C SER A 63 -5.66 6.52 -11.66
N LEU A 64 -5.04 6.79 -10.51
CA LEU A 64 -5.07 5.88 -9.36
C LEU A 64 -4.75 6.64 -8.07
N ILE A 65 -5.60 6.53 -7.03
CA ILE A 65 -5.36 7.24 -5.77
C ILE A 65 -4.18 6.61 -4.99
N PRO A 66 -3.32 7.41 -4.32
CA PRO A 66 -2.11 6.88 -3.68
C PRO A 66 -2.34 5.78 -2.63
N ILE A 67 -3.49 5.79 -1.95
CA ILE A 67 -3.86 4.74 -0.98
C ILE A 67 -4.03 3.38 -1.65
N VAL A 68 -4.56 3.35 -2.88
CA VAL A 68 -4.78 2.11 -3.64
C VAL A 68 -3.52 1.70 -4.42
N ASP A 69 -2.62 2.65 -4.68
CA ASP A 69 -1.33 2.40 -5.34
C ASP A 69 -0.29 1.86 -4.37
N CYS A 70 0.26 2.75 -3.55
CA CYS A 70 1.33 2.44 -2.62
C CYS A 70 0.77 1.96 -1.27
N GLY A 71 -0.39 2.48 -0.85
CA GLY A 71 -0.97 2.17 0.46
C GLY A 71 -1.30 0.69 0.65
N VAL A 72 -1.65 -0.05 -0.41
CA VAL A 72 -1.90 -1.50 -0.32
C VAL A 72 -0.65 -2.28 0.09
N HIS A 73 0.54 -1.81 -0.30
CA HIS A 73 1.80 -2.43 0.13
C HIS A 73 2.07 -2.17 1.62
N TYR A 74 1.63 -1.04 2.15
CA TYR A 74 1.84 -0.69 3.56
C TYR A 74 0.96 -1.54 4.46
N VAL A 75 -0.32 -1.66 4.09
CA VAL A 75 -1.26 -2.54 4.79
C VAL A 75 -0.77 -3.98 4.72
N ASP A 76 -0.26 -4.42 3.57
CA ASP A 76 0.33 -5.75 3.44
C ASP A 76 1.49 -6.00 4.41
N VAL A 77 2.43 -5.04 4.51
CA VAL A 77 3.54 -5.12 5.46
C VAL A 77 3.07 -5.10 6.91
N MET A 78 2.09 -4.25 7.26
CA MET A 78 1.51 -4.21 8.60
C MET A 78 0.84 -5.55 8.96
N CYS A 79 0.11 -6.16 8.04
CA CYS A 79 -0.45 -7.51 8.19
C CYS A 79 0.64 -8.57 8.37
N GLN A 80 1.73 -8.49 7.59
CA GLN A 80 2.84 -9.43 7.70
C GLN A 80 3.55 -9.33 9.06
N LEU A 81 3.74 -8.12 9.59
CA LEU A 81 4.38 -7.89 10.88
C LEU A 81 3.50 -8.35 12.04
N THR A 82 2.22 -7.97 12.03
CA THR A 82 1.31 -8.21 13.16
C THR A 82 0.78 -9.64 13.19
N GLY A 83 0.56 -10.26 12.03
CA GLY A 83 -0.18 -11.52 11.89
C GLY A 83 -1.66 -11.41 12.30
N ALA A 84 -2.14 -10.21 12.59
CA ALA A 84 -3.47 -9.92 13.11
C ALA A 84 -4.41 -9.46 11.99
N LYS A 85 -5.72 -9.43 12.27
CA LYS A 85 -6.72 -9.00 11.29
C LYS A 85 -6.93 -7.49 11.44
N PRO A 86 -6.93 -6.73 10.33
CA PRO A 86 -7.32 -5.34 10.37
C PRO A 86 -8.82 -5.24 10.68
N VAL A 87 -9.18 -4.52 11.74
CA VAL A 87 -10.57 -4.41 12.22
C VAL A 87 -11.16 -3.01 12.07
N ARG A 88 -10.31 -1.99 11.93
CA ARG A 88 -10.76 -0.60 11.75
C ARG A 88 -9.76 0.19 10.91
N VAL A 89 -10.30 1.05 10.05
CA VAL A 89 -9.51 2.00 9.25
C VAL A 89 -10.03 3.40 9.48
N HIS A 90 -9.12 4.34 9.71
CA HIS A 90 -9.38 5.77 9.64
C HIS A 90 -8.53 6.37 8.52
N GLY A 91 -9.14 7.14 7.63
CA GLY A 91 -8.47 7.70 6.45
C GLY A 91 -8.75 9.17 6.27
N ILE A 92 -7.77 9.88 5.71
CA ILE A 92 -7.89 11.26 5.23
C ILE A 92 -7.44 11.28 3.77
N GLY A 93 -8.14 12.04 2.94
CA GLY A 93 -7.74 12.30 1.56
C GLY A 93 -7.80 13.79 1.27
N ALA A 94 -6.90 14.27 0.40
CA ALA A 94 -6.87 15.66 -0.03
C ALA A 94 -6.56 15.77 -1.53
N LYS A 95 -6.92 16.93 -2.10
CA LYS A 95 -6.48 17.37 -3.43
C LYS A 95 -5.31 18.34 -3.26
N LEU A 96 -4.16 17.98 -3.82
CA LEU A 96 -2.91 18.73 -3.77
C LEU A 96 -2.77 19.74 -4.92
N TRP A 97 -3.64 19.68 -5.93
CA TRP A 97 -3.70 20.63 -7.04
C TRP A 97 -5.16 20.87 -7.46
N ALA A 98 -5.42 22.03 -8.07
CA ALA A 98 -6.77 22.55 -8.32
C ALA A 98 -7.55 21.69 -9.31
N GLU A 99 -6.87 21.20 -10.34
CA GLU A 99 -7.45 20.41 -11.42
C GLU A 99 -7.59 18.91 -11.10
N ALA A 100 -7.26 18.49 -9.87
CA ALA A 100 -7.37 17.09 -9.48
C ALA A 100 -8.85 16.67 -9.46
N ASP A 101 -9.22 15.69 -10.28
CA ASP A 101 -10.59 15.16 -10.29
C ASP A 101 -10.93 14.43 -8.98
N LYS A 102 -9.94 13.68 -8.45
CA LYS A 102 -10.02 12.89 -7.21
C LYS A 102 -8.90 13.25 -6.22
N GLN A 103 -8.98 12.67 -5.02
CA GLN A 103 -7.97 12.80 -3.99
C GLN A 103 -6.66 12.17 -4.45
N ASN A 104 -5.61 12.97 -4.46
CA ASN A 104 -4.26 12.64 -4.91
C ASN A 104 -3.23 12.69 -3.76
N TYR A 105 -3.73 12.86 -2.54
CA TYR A 105 -3.06 12.61 -1.28
C TYR A 105 -3.92 11.70 -0.43
N GLY A 106 -3.28 10.84 0.37
CA GLY A 106 -3.98 10.05 1.34
C GLY A 106 -3.11 9.65 2.53
N HIS A 107 -3.76 9.57 3.69
CA HIS A 107 -3.20 9.04 4.92
C HIS A 107 -4.20 8.06 5.52
N LEU A 108 -3.71 6.97 6.10
CA LEU A 108 -4.56 5.99 6.76
C LEU A 108 -3.91 5.43 8.03
N HIS A 109 -4.75 5.15 9.01
CA HIS A 109 -4.43 4.36 10.20
C HIS A 109 -5.26 3.10 10.20
N VAL A 110 -4.60 1.96 10.42
CA VAL A 110 -5.24 0.64 10.56
C VAL A 110 -5.07 0.17 12.00
N THR A 111 -6.18 -0.20 12.63
CA THR A 111 -6.20 -0.91 13.92
C THR A 111 -6.37 -2.40 13.67
N PHE A 112 -5.62 -3.22 14.42
CA PHE A 112 -5.63 -4.67 14.36
C PHE A 112 -6.22 -5.26 15.65
N ASP A 113 -6.73 -6.49 15.58
CA ASP A 113 -7.24 -7.26 16.74
C ASP A 113 -6.15 -7.89 17.63
#